data_AF-A0A2V9ZCX4-F1
#
_entry.id   AF-A0A2V9ZCX4-F1
#
_cell.length_a   1.000
_cell.length_b   1.000
_cell.length_c   1.000
_cell.angle_alpha   90.00
_cell.angle_beta   90.00
_cell.angle_gamma   90.00
#
_symmetry.space_group_name_H-M   'P 1'
#
loop_
_entity.id
_entity.type
_entity.pdbx_description
1 polymer ?
#
loop_
_entity_poly.entity_id
_entity_poly.type
_entity_poly.pdbx_seq_one_letter_code
_entity_poly.pdbx_strand_id
1 'polypeptide(L)' 'MDLSQLEVFLAVVREGRFSRAAEKLYRTQSAVSQTIHKLEDELGESLFDRSSR' A
#
# COMPACT_ATOMS: atom_id res chain seq x y z
N MET A 1 -6.33 -10.65 6.85
CA MET A 1 -6.53 -9.20 6.77
C MET A 1 -6.40 -8.63 8.17
N ASP A 2 -5.55 -7.62 8.34
CA ASP A 2 -5.37 -6.88 9.59
C ASP A 2 -5.59 -5.36 9.39
N LEU A 3 -5.77 -4.62 10.48
CA LEU A 3 -6.04 -3.19 10.43
C LEU A 3 -4.87 -2.40 9.82
N SER A 4 -3.64 -2.86 10.02
CA SER A 4 -2.44 -2.19 9.51
C SER A 4 -2.38 -2.22 7.98
N GLN A 5 -2.85 -3.31 7.35
CA GLN A 5 -2.98 -3.40 5.90
C GLN A 5 -3.98 -2.37 5.36
N LEU A 6 -5.12 -2.21 6.03
CA LEU A 6 -6.13 -1.22 5.63
C LEU A 6 -5.66 0.23 5.84
N GLU A 7 -4.92 0.51 6.92
CA GLU A 7 -4.30 1.81 7.14
C GLU A 7 -3.29 2.16 6.03
N VAL A 8 -2.45 1.19 5.65
CA VAL A 8 -1.49 1.36 4.57
C VAL A 8 -2.21 1.57 3.23
N PHE A 9 -3.25 0.78 2.93
CA PHE A 9 -4.08 0.96 1.73
C PHE A 9 -4.69 2.36 1.65
N LEU A 10 -5.35 2.81 2.72
CA LEU A 10 -5.94 4.15 2.78
C LEU A 10 -4.90 5.27 2.64
N ALA A 11 -3.71 5.09 3.23
CA ALA A 11 -2.62 6.04 3.06
C ALA A 11 -2.17 6.13 1.59
N VAL A 12 -1.97 5.00 0.91
CA VAL A 12 -1.57 4.99 -0.51
C VAL A 12 -2.63 5.64 -1.39
N VAL A 13 -3.92 5.34 -1.17
CA VAL A 13 -5.04 5.96 -1.90
C VAL A 13 -5.07 7.49 -1.69
N ARG A 14 -4.91 7.96 -0.45
CA ARG A 14 -4.93 9.40 -0.12
C ARG A 14 -3.75 10.16 -0.69
N GLU A 15 -2.56 9.57 -0.65
CA GLU A 15 -1.33 10.24 -1.10
C GLU A 15 -1.09 10.10 -2.61
N GLY A 16 -1.74 9.13 -3.26
CA GLY A 16 -1.60 8.82 -4.69
C GLY A 16 -0.21 8.27 -5.09
N ARG A 17 0.73 8.16 -4.14
CA ARG A 17 2.09 7.67 -4.35
C ARG A 17 2.54 6.84 -3.16
N PHE A 18 3.11 5.66 -3.43
CA PHE A 18 3.66 4.76 -2.41
C PHE A 18 4.77 5.41 -1.57
N SER A 19 5.63 6.24 -2.17
CA SER A 19 6.70 6.95 -1.45
C SER A 19 6.15 7.97 -0.44
N ARG A 20 5.12 8.73 -0.81
CA ARG A 20 4.46 9.70 0.09
C ARG A 20 3.72 9.01 1.24
N ALA A 21 3.05 7.90 0.94
CA ALA A 21 2.42 7.09 1.99
C ALA A 21 3.46 6.54 2.98
N ALA A 22 4.62 6.11 2.48
CA ALA A 22 5.71 5.64 3.31
C ALA A 22 6.28 6.74 4.22
N GLU A 23 6.51 7.95 3.68
CA GLU A 23 6.91 9.13 4.47
C GLU A 23 5.89 9.44 5.57
N LYS A 24 4.60 9.48 5.23
CA LYS A 24 3.51 9.80 6.17
C LYS A 24 3.35 8.75 7.28
N LEU A 25 3.62 7.49 6.97
CA LEU A 25 3.54 6.39 7.92
C LEU A 25 4.86 6.13 8.66
N TYR A 26 5.90 6.92 8.42
CA TYR A 26 7.25 6.70 8.95
C TYR A 26 7.78 5.29 8.68
N ARG A 27 7.53 4.78 7.46
CA ARG A 27 7.95 3.46 6.99
C ARG A 27 8.78 3.60 5.72
N THR A 28 9.47 2.53 5.33
CA THR A 28 10.10 2.48 4.01
C THR A 28 9.04 2.23 2.92
N GLN A 29 9.31 2.70 1.70
CA GLN A 29 8.46 2.42 0.54
C GLN A 29 8.32 0.91 0.28
N SER A 30 9.39 0.13 0.54
CA SER A 30 9.36 -1.33 0.42
C SER A 30 8.42 -1.99 1.43
N ALA A 31 8.38 -1.50 2.68
CA ALA A 31 7.48 -2.02 3.71
C ALA A 31 6.01 -1.74 3.39
N VAL A 32 5.71 -0.54 2.89
CA VAL A 32 4.37 -0.19 2.38
C VAL A 32 3.98 -1.10 1.22
N SER A 33 4.87 -1.28 0.24
CA SER A 33 4.61 -2.14 -0.93
C SER A 33 4.37 -3.59 -0.55
N GLN A 34 5.16 -4.16 0.36
CA GLN A 34 4.95 -5.52 0.85
C GLN A 34 3.63 -5.68 1.60
N THR A 35 3.23 -4.67 2.38
CA THR A 35 1.96 -4.69 3.10
C THR A 35 0.78 -4.70 2.13
N ILE A 36 0.83 -3.87 1.08
CA ILE A 36 -0.17 -3.87 0.00
C ILE A 36 -0.16 -5.21 -0.74
N HIS A 37 1.00 -5.74 -1.08
CA HIS A 37 1.09 -7.01 -1.80
C HIS A 37 0.45 -8.16 -1.02
N LYS A 38 0.69 -8.24 0.30
CA LYS A 38 0.03 -9.22 1.17
C LYS A 38 -1.50 -9.04 1.18
N LEU A 39 -1.99 -7.80 1.19
CA LEU A 39 -3.42 -7.53 1.13
C LEU A 39 -4.03 -7.96 -0.21
N GLU A 40 -3.34 -7.67 -1.32
CA GLU A 40 -3.73 -8.12 -2.66
C GLU A 40 -3.76 -9.66 -2.74
N ASP A 41 -2.76 -10.34 -2.20
CA ASP A 41 -2.67 -11.80 -2.16
C ASP A 41 -3.81 -12.44 -1.36
N GLU A 42 -4.15 -11.87 -0.20
CA GLU A 42 -5.26 -12.35 0.64
C GLU A 42 -6.62 -12.15 -0.02
N LEU A 43 -6.78 -11.08 -0.81
CA LEU A 43 -8.01 -10.79 -1.56
C LEU A 43 -8.08 -11.56 -2.88
N GLY A 44 -6.94 -12.04 -3.38
CA GLY A 44 -6.82 -12.66 -4.71
C GLY A 44 -6.98 -11.65 -5.86
N GLU A 45 -6.85 -10.36 -5.59
CA GLU A 45 -7.12 -9.28 -6.55
C GLU A 45 -6.10 -8.13 -6.42
N SER A 46 -5.76 -7.52 -7.55
CA SER A 46 -4.89 -6.34 -7.56
C SER A 46 -5.69 -5.10 -7.13
N LEU A 47 -5.16 -4.36 -6.16
CA LEU A 47 -5.79 -3.16 -5.61
C LEU A 47 -5.26 -1.87 -6.25
N PHE A 48 -4.04 -1.91 -6.79
CA PHE A 48 -3.42 -0.78 -7.47
C PHE A 48 -2.93 -1.16 -8.86
N ASP A 49 -3.20 -0.29 -9.83
CA ASP A 49 -2.57 -0.40 -11.14
C ASP A 49 -1.13 0.14 -11.07
N ARG A 50 -0.15 -0.73 -11.35
CA ARG A 50 1.28 -0.39 -11.36
C ARG A 50 1.78 -0.02 -12.76
N SER A 51 0.88 0.09 -13.75
CA SER A 51 1.22 0.34 -15.15
C SER A 51 1.62 1.79 -15.45
N SER A 52 1.37 2.75 -14.55
CA SER A 52 1.80 4.13 -14.75
C SER A 52 3.24 4.34 -14.28
N ARG A 53 4.16 4.50 -15.23
CA ARG A 53 5.37 5.30 -15.02
C ARG A 53 5.00 6.78 -14.92
#